data_AF-A0A7S1MGH7-F1
#
_entry.id   AF-A0A7S1MGH7-F1
#
_cell.length_a   1.000
_cell.length_b   1.000
_cell.length_c   1.000
_cell.angle_alpha   90.00
_cell.angle_beta   90.00
_cell.angle_gamma   90.00
#
_symmetry.space_group_name_H-M   'P 1'
#
loop_
_entity.id
_entity.type
_entity.pdbx_description
1 polymer ?
#
loop_
_entity_poly.entity_id
_entity_poly.type
_entity_poly.pdbx_seq_one_letter_code
_entity_poly.pdbx_strand_id
1 'polypeptide(L)'
;GVAFRGAPPRRPLIPQGQFPPDDDLREGGGPVMVPPVDFRSSFPRPTNLQAGLQPDEEAPLTARARKARKVVTARTFLLLIGTLILLLLCVIPLWDAMRLLDEPTFVYFLGRGWPRLMIIACVSSIVGYAVIILVFFKHARTEYKTEQTVMMIGMIVCTALGLSLLCISQPLTNQTIRTYTDLFFNCDFGAKTQKLYEYETVLQLIRARPDCRDKVSVEQCAGFQDSQPYTGFLKALEMRYQCSGFCLKESVLLPFGNLTNASGSANFTEASVPNATSMIEASSTRGRLATALQSLASRHSLHRLESVSAQGELSVEHTQEVVKRADAGLSPLQKEMTIPRSEPDTQSVYTPGIINNYPPTLFSRANYKVSCEGQAARVLKYEALDVARVLYIEGLALLFTTVAVSIVKITGFFDKSKVFKSVLGTSDVKRPKEVIL
;
A
#
# COMPACT_ATOMS: atom_id res chain seq x y z
N GLY A 1 -26.25 -18.91 10.57
CA GLY A 1 -26.46 -19.72 9.37
C GLY A 1 -25.34 -19.48 8.39
N VAL A 2 -24.58 -20.57 8.11
CA VAL A 2 -23.78 -20.87 6.91
C VAL A 2 -22.75 -19.81 6.46
N ALA A 3 -21.51 -19.82 6.94
CA ALA A 3 -20.36 -20.61 6.44
C ALA A 3 -19.86 -20.23 5.03
N PHE A 4 -18.95 -19.24 4.96
CA PHE A 4 -18.04 -19.06 3.83
C PHE A 4 -16.65 -19.61 4.20
N ARG A 5 -16.43 -20.90 3.91
CA ARG A 5 -15.08 -21.48 3.77
C ARG A 5 -14.81 -21.67 2.28
N GLY A 6 -14.30 -20.62 1.64
CA GLY A 6 -13.60 -20.74 0.36
C GLY A 6 -12.12 -20.87 0.65
N ALA A 7 -11.57 -22.08 0.61
CA ALA A 7 -10.13 -22.28 0.61
C ALA A 7 -9.54 -21.71 -0.69
N PRO A 8 -8.42 -20.97 -0.65
CA PRO A 8 -7.78 -20.50 -1.88
C PRO A 8 -7.18 -21.68 -2.66
N PRO A 9 -7.17 -21.63 -4.00
CA PRO A 9 -6.56 -22.67 -4.82
C PRO A 9 -5.06 -22.79 -4.53
N ARG A 10 -4.58 -24.02 -4.36
CA ARG A 10 -3.16 -24.33 -4.21
C ARG A 10 -2.41 -23.83 -5.45
N ARG A 11 -1.50 -22.88 -5.26
CA ARG A 11 -0.53 -22.46 -6.28
C ARG A 11 0.35 -23.66 -6.67
N PRO A 12 0.64 -23.89 -7.96
CA PRO A 12 1.69 -24.82 -8.35
C PRO A 12 3.04 -24.31 -7.86
N LEU A 13 3.83 -25.22 -7.29
CA LEU A 13 5.22 -24.99 -6.87
C LEU A 13 6.05 -24.61 -8.10
N ILE A 14 6.48 -23.35 -8.18
CA ILE A 14 7.53 -22.92 -9.11
C ILE A 14 8.89 -23.29 -8.48
N PRO A 15 9.80 -23.93 -9.23
CA PRO A 15 11.14 -24.24 -8.72
C PRO A 15 11.90 -22.95 -8.41
N GLN A 16 12.51 -22.90 -7.22
CA GLN A 16 13.37 -21.80 -6.81
C GLN A 16 14.60 -21.75 -7.72
N GLY A 17 14.67 -20.72 -8.56
CA GLY A 17 15.90 -20.31 -9.22
C GLY A 17 16.80 -19.59 -8.22
N GLN A 18 18.05 -20.05 -8.13
CA GLN A 18 19.14 -19.43 -7.40
C GLN A 18 19.31 -17.95 -7.76
N PHE A 19 19.26 -17.10 -6.74
CA PHE A 19 19.88 -15.78 -6.78
C PHE A 19 21.38 -15.94 -6.50
N PRO A 20 22.25 -15.15 -7.16
CA PRO A 20 23.68 -15.13 -6.86
C PRO A 20 23.94 -14.42 -5.52
N PRO A 21 25.07 -14.72 -4.85
CA PRO A 21 25.50 -14.01 -3.66
C PRO A 21 26.12 -12.65 -4.05
N ASP A 22 25.64 -11.58 -3.42
CA ASP A 22 26.35 -10.30 -3.40
C ASP A 22 27.37 -10.37 -2.25
N ASP A 23 28.63 -10.57 -2.63
CA ASP A 23 29.81 -10.43 -1.80
C ASP A 23 30.18 -8.94 -1.61
N ASP A 24 30.77 -8.69 -0.44
CA ASP A 24 31.76 -7.64 -0.13
C ASP A 24 31.36 -6.16 -0.23
N LEU A 25 31.21 -5.54 0.94
CA LEU A 25 31.95 -4.33 1.30
C LEU A 25 32.06 -4.21 2.83
N ARG A 26 33.14 -4.82 3.33
CA ARG A 26 33.71 -4.64 4.66
C ARG A 26 34.90 -3.68 4.52
N GLU A 27 34.96 -2.64 5.35
CA GLU A 27 36.16 -2.11 6.03
C GLU A 27 35.86 -0.71 6.61
N GLY A 28 36.23 -0.49 7.88
CA GLY A 28 36.09 0.80 8.53
C GLY A 28 36.07 0.73 10.07
N GLY A 29 37.11 0.12 10.66
CA GLY A 29 37.34 0.13 12.11
C GLY A 29 37.94 1.46 12.60
N GLY A 30 37.57 1.86 13.81
CA GLY A 30 38.13 3.03 14.52
C GLY A 30 37.73 3.05 16.00
N PRO A 31 38.51 3.70 16.88
CA PRO A 31 39.00 3.06 18.10
C PRO A 31 38.25 3.34 19.40
N VAL A 32 38.47 2.41 20.33
CA VAL A 32 38.12 2.39 21.76
C VAL A 32 38.78 3.56 22.49
N MET A 33 38.02 4.29 23.30
CA MET A 33 38.54 5.25 24.28
C MET A 33 37.91 4.99 25.65
N VAL A 34 38.76 4.56 26.59
CA VAL A 34 38.49 4.41 28.02
C VAL A 34 39.17 5.55 28.76
N PRO A 35 38.50 6.18 29.75
CA PRO A 35 39.20 6.94 30.78
C PRO A 35 38.71 6.52 32.21
N PRO A 36 39.29 7.02 33.31
CA PRO A 36 39.93 6.17 34.30
C PRO A 36 39.19 6.09 35.64
N VAL A 37 39.72 5.20 36.48
CA VAL A 37 39.44 4.98 37.89
C VAL A 37 39.94 6.14 38.75
N ASP A 38 39.21 6.42 39.83
CA ASP A 38 39.65 6.88 41.17
C ASP A 38 38.82 8.06 41.71
N PHE A 39 38.20 7.89 42.88
CA PHE A 39 38.75 8.42 44.14
C PHE A 39 37.83 8.06 45.32
N ARG A 40 38.43 7.40 46.31
CA ARG A 40 37.93 7.27 47.68
C ARG A 40 37.67 8.66 48.29
N SER A 41 36.53 8.87 48.93
CA SER A 41 36.48 9.75 50.10
C SER A 41 35.59 9.16 51.18
N SER A 42 36.27 8.92 52.29
CA SER A 42 35.85 8.40 53.58
C SER A 42 35.09 9.44 54.40
N PHE A 43 33.97 9.03 55.01
CA PHE A 43 33.44 9.66 56.22
C PHE A 43 32.97 8.60 57.23
N PRO A 44 33.29 8.75 58.53
CA PRO A 44 33.00 7.75 59.56
C PRO A 44 31.73 8.05 60.38
N ARG A 45 31.16 6.96 60.93
CA ARG A 45 30.36 6.82 62.19
C ARG A 45 28.99 7.50 62.27
N PRO A 46 27.98 6.81 62.86
CA PRO A 46 27.91 6.68 64.31
C PRO A 46 27.73 5.24 64.84
N THR A 47 28.16 5.13 66.09
CA THR A 47 28.25 3.97 66.97
C THR A 47 26.85 3.47 67.38
N ASN A 48 26.64 2.16 67.27
CA ASN A 48 25.60 1.43 68.01
C ASN A 48 26.12 1.10 69.41
N LEU A 49 25.27 1.25 70.42
CA LEU A 49 25.43 0.60 71.73
C LEU A 49 24.05 0.18 72.24
N GLN A 50 23.99 -1.00 72.86
CA GLN A 50 22.84 -1.74 73.40
C GLN A 50 22.05 -2.55 72.37
N ALA A 51 21.68 -3.81 72.59
CA ALA A 51 21.88 -4.76 73.69
C ALA A 51 21.75 -6.15 73.02
N GLY A 52 22.48 -7.19 73.41
CA GLY A 52 22.14 -8.02 74.56
C GLY A 52 21.57 -9.35 74.10
N LEU A 53 22.34 -10.43 74.33
CA LEU A 53 21.97 -11.85 74.46
C LEU A 53 20.93 -12.46 73.49
N GLN A 54 21.31 -13.52 72.76
CA GLN A 54 21.37 -14.89 73.28
C GLN A 54 22.08 -15.82 72.28
N PRO A 55 22.77 -16.87 72.77
CA PRO A 55 23.49 -17.82 71.95
C PRO A 55 22.62 -19.05 71.61
N ASP A 56 22.98 -19.64 70.47
CA ASP A 56 22.84 -21.04 70.09
C ASP A 56 21.43 -21.63 69.94
N GLU A 57 21.14 -22.18 68.76
CA GLU A 57 21.01 -23.64 68.55
C GLU A 57 20.33 -23.96 67.19
N GLU A 58 21.02 -24.79 66.41
CA GLU A 58 20.52 -25.72 65.37
C GLU A 58 19.64 -25.22 64.21
N ALA A 59 20.23 -25.15 63.01
CA ALA A 59 20.15 -26.23 62.01
C ALA A 59 20.55 -25.74 60.61
N PRO A 60 21.51 -26.39 59.94
CA PRO A 60 21.83 -26.18 58.53
C PRO A 60 20.89 -27.04 57.65
N LEU A 61 20.54 -26.57 56.44
CA LEU A 61 19.55 -27.10 55.48
C LEU A 61 18.19 -26.38 55.62
N THR A 62 17.97 -25.27 54.92
CA THR A 62 17.74 -25.33 53.48
C THR A 62 18.08 -23.98 52.87
N ALA A 63 19.20 -23.91 52.16
CA ALA A 63 19.46 -22.91 51.13
C ALA A 63 18.48 -23.18 49.95
N ARG A 64 17.18 -23.06 50.23
CA ARG A 64 16.12 -23.11 49.24
C ARG A 64 16.30 -21.86 48.41
N ALA A 65 16.85 -22.03 47.21
CA ALA A 65 16.93 -21.04 46.16
C ALA A 65 15.57 -20.32 46.03
N ARG A 66 15.39 -19.24 46.78
CA ARG A 66 14.30 -18.28 46.58
C ARG A 66 14.63 -17.61 45.25
N LYS A 67 14.19 -18.23 44.16
CA LYS A 67 14.09 -17.60 42.84
C LYS A 67 13.42 -16.26 43.09
N ALA A 68 14.21 -15.19 43.08
CA ALA A 68 13.73 -13.84 43.23
C ALA A 68 12.66 -13.64 42.15
N ARG A 69 11.38 -13.68 42.56
CA ARG A 69 10.28 -13.32 41.66
C ARG A 69 10.54 -11.87 41.30
N LYS A 70 11.00 -11.64 40.07
CA LYS A 70 11.05 -10.30 39.48
C LYS A 70 9.62 -9.79 39.50
N VAL A 71 9.30 -8.96 40.49
CA VAL A 71 7.99 -8.32 40.60
C VAL A 71 7.86 -7.44 39.36
N VAL A 72 6.97 -7.85 38.44
CA VAL A 72 6.70 -7.10 37.22
C VAL A 72 6.23 -5.72 37.66
N THR A 73 7.04 -4.71 37.38
CA THR A 73 6.72 -3.34 37.73
C THR A 73 5.54 -2.90 36.86
N ALA A 74 4.53 -2.23 37.44
CA ALA A 74 3.36 -1.73 36.71
C ALA A 74 3.72 -0.95 35.42
N ARG A 75 4.90 -0.32 35.40
CA ARG A 75 5.50 0.36 34.23
C ARG A 75 5.69 -0.58 33.03
N THR A 76 6.25 -1.76 33.25
CA THR A 76 6.49 -2.76 32.20
C THR A 76 5.18 -3.30 31.67
N PHE A 77 4.17 -3.47 32.53
CA PHE A 77 2.85 -3.92 32.14
C PHE A 77 2.12 -2.90 31.24
N LEU A 78 2.14 -1.61 31.61
CA LEU A 78 1.54 -0.54 30.80
C LEU A 78 2.22 -0.38 29.44
N LEU A 79 3.56 -0.44 29.39
CA LEU A 79 4.31 -0.40 28.13
C LEU A 79 3.92 -1.59 27.24
N LEU A 80 3.89 -2.80 27.80
CA LEU A 80 3.54 -4.01 27.06
C LEU A 80 2.12 -3.95 26.49
N ILE A 81 1.13 -3.51 27.28
CA ILE A 81 -0.25 -3.38 26.81
C ILE A 81 -0.35 -2.33 25.71
N GLY A 82 0.21 -1.13 25.90
CA GLY A 82 0.12 -0.07 24.90
C GLY A 82 0.81 -0.45 23.60
N THR A 83 1.99 -1.08 23.67
CA THR A 83 2.68 -1.61 22.50
C THR A 83 1.90 -2.73 21.83
N LEU A 84 1.25 -3.62 22.58
CA LEU A 84 0.41 -4.68 22.02
C LEU A 84 -0.80 -4.11 21.29
N ILE A 85 -1.48 -3.12 21.86
CA ILE A 85 -2.63 -2.46 21.21
C ILE A 85 -2.17 -1.77 19.92
N LEU A 86 -1.07 -1.01 19.95
CA LEU A 86 -0.53 -0.36 18.75
C LEU A 86 -0.09 -1.37 17.69
N LEU A 87 0.50 -2.50 18.10
CA LEU A 87 0.86 -3.57 17.17
C LEU A 87 -0.40 -4.13 16.49
N LEU A 88 -1.45 -4.42 17.26
CA LEU A 88 -2.72 -4.92 16.71
C LEU A 88 -3.35 -3.92 15.74
N LEU A 89 -3.30 -2.62 16.03
CA LEU A 89 -3.76 -1.57 15.11
C LEU A 89 -2.90 -1.51 13.85
N CYS A 90 -1.59 -1.76 13.93
CA CYS A 90 -0.71 -1.72 12.77
C CYS A 90 -0.76 -2.98 11.88
N VAL A 91 -1.34 -4.10 12.35
CA VAL A 91 -1.34 -5.36 11.57
C VAL A 91 -2.10 -5.22 10.25
N ILE A 92 -3.25 -4.55 10.26
CA ILE A 92 -4.09 -4.36 9.07
C ILE A 92 -3.35 -3.55 7.98
N PRO A 93 -2.86 -2.32 8.25
CA PRO A 93 -2.15 -1.54 7.24
C PRO A 93 -0.83 -2.21 6.81
N LEU A 94 -0.14 -2.93 7.70
CA LEU A 94 1.05 -3.70 7.32
C LEU A 94 0.71 -4.84 6.35
N TRP A 95 -0.37 -5.58 6.61
CA TRP A 95 -0.82 -6.65 5.73
C TRP A 95 -1.18 -6.12 4.34
N ASP A 96 -1.90 -5.00 4.29
CA ASP A 96 -2.27 -4.35 3.03
C ASP A 96 -1.06 -3.81 2.26
N ALA A 97 -0.04 -3.27 2.95
CA ALA A 97 1.23 -2.90 2.32
C ALA A 97 1.90 -4.10 1.66
N MET A 98 1.94 -5.23 2.37
CA MET A 98 2.56 -6.46 1.85
C MET A 98 1.79 -6.99 0.63
N ARG A 99 0.46 -6.93 0.66
CA ARG A 99 -0.38 -7.29 -0.49
C ARG A 99 -0.10 -6.39 -1.70
N LEU A 100 -0.01 -5.08 -1.50
CA LEU A 100 0.33 -4.14 -2.58
C LEU A 100 1.75 -4.37 -3.15
N LEU A 101 2.69 -4.83 -2.33
CA LEU A 101 4.06 -5.16 -2.78
C LEU A 101 4.15 -6.47 -3.56
N ASP A 102 3.24 -7.43 -3.32
CA ASP A 102 3.19 -8.70 -4.07
C ASP A 102 2.58 -8.53 -5.47
N GLU A 103 1.83 -7.46 -5.70
CA GLU A 103 1.09 -7.27 -6.95
C GLU A 103 1.95 -6.56 -8.02
N PRO A 104 2.31 -7.24 -9.13
CA PRO A 104 3.24 -6.70 -10.12
C PRO A 104 2.68 -5.47 -10.83
N THR A 105 1.36 -5.43 -11.06
CA THR A 105 0.66 -4.29 -11.65
C THR A 105 0.79 -3.04 -10.80
N PHE A 106 0.61 -3.17 -9.49
CA PHE A 106 0.76 -2.05 -8.57
C PHE A 106 2.21 -1.55 -8.55
N VAL A 107 3.17 -2.46 -8.41
CA VAL A 107 4.60 -2.13 -8.35
C VAL A 107 5.09 -1.47 -9.63
N TYR A 108 4.64 -1.91 -10.81
CA TYR A 108 5.03 -1.34 -12.08
C TYR A 108 4.45 0.07 -12.29
N PHE A 109 3.15 0.25 -12.05
CA PHE A 109 2.49 1.53 -12.36
C PHE A 109 2.60 2.57 -11.25
N LEU A 110 2.39 2.21 -9.99
CA LEU A 110 2.41 3.15 -8.86
C LEU A 110 3.77 3.19 -8.14
N GLY A 111 4.59 2.15 -8.31
CA GLY A 111 5.89 2.05 -7.67
C GLY A 111 5.82 1.52 -6.23
N ARG A 112 7.00 1.21 -5.67
CA ARG A 112 7.14 0.69 -4.30
C ARG A 112 7.10 1.77 -3.22
N GLY A 113 6.94 3.04 -3.59
CA GLY A 113 7.00 4.18 -2.66
C GLY A 113 5.88 4.17 -1.63
N TRP A 114 4.63 3.98 -2.07
CA TRP A 114 3.46 4.03 -1.19
C TRP A 114 3.45 2.95 -0.11
N PRO A 115 3.67 1.65 -0.42
CA PRO A 115 3.69 0.63 0.62
C PRO A 115 4.86 0.82 1.59
N ARG A 116 6.03 1.28 1.10
CA ARG A 116 7.17 1.61 1.96
C ARG A 116 6.85 2.73 2.95
N LEU A 117 6.21 3.82 2.50
CA LEU A 117 5.78 4.90 3.39
C LEU A 117 4.80 4.40 4.45
N MET A 118 3.86 3.53 4.07
CA MET A 118 2.91 2.94 5.02
C MET A 118 3.59 2.07 6.07
N ILE A 119 4.53 1.20 5.67
CA ILE A 119 5.32 0.38 6.59
C ILE A 119 6.14 1.28 7.54
N ILE A 120 6.80 2.32 7.01
CA ILE A 120 7.58 3.27 7.82
C ILE A 120 6.67 4.00 8.81
N ALA A 121 5.48 4.44 8.42
CA ALA A 121 4.52 5.11 9.31
C ALA A 121 4.09 4.18 10.47
N CYS A 122 3.77 2.92 10.18
CA CYS A 122 3.38 1.93 11.19
C CYS A 122 4.55 1.64 12.15
N VAL A 123 5.73 1.29 11.64
CA VAL A 123 6.91 0.97 12.46
C VAL A 123 7.36 2.17 13.29
N SER A 124 7.36 3.37 12.71
CA SER A 124 7.75 4.59 13.42
C SER A 124 6.77 4.95 14.54
N SER A 125 5.47 4.66 14.40
CA SER A 125 4.49 4.86 15.47
C SER A 125 4.75 3.94 16.68
N ILE A 126 5.06 2.65 16.44
CA ILE A 126 5.35 1.68 17.50
C ILE A 126 6.66 2.03 18.21
N VAL A 127 7.71 2.30 17.45
CA VAL A 127 9.02 2.69 18.00
C VAL A 127 8.91 4.03 18.73
N GLY A 128 8.22 5.00 18.13
CA GLY A 128 7.96 6.31 18.71
C GLY A 128 7.24 6.22 20.06
N TYR A 129 6.19 5.41 20.15
CA TYR A 129 5.49 5.16 21.41
C TYR A 129 6.44 4.60 22.49
N ALA A 130 7.21 3.56 22.17
CA ALA A 130 8.14 2.95 23.10
C ALA A 130 9.20 3.96 23.58
N VAL A 131 9.79 4.74 22.67
CA VAL A 131 10.77 5.78 22.98
C VAL A 131 10.17 6.86 23.88
N ILE A 132 8.99 7.40 23.54
CA ILE A 132 8.34 8.45 24.33
C ILE A 132 8.05 7.94 25.75
N ILE A 133 7.55 6.71 25.91
CA ILE A 133 7.28 6.12 27.22
C ILE A 133 8.56 5.88 28.03
N LEU A 134 9.64 5.40 27.40
CA LEU A 134 10.93 5.20 28.06
C LEU A 134 11.54 6.53 28.52
N VAL A 135 11.51 7.54 27.65
CA VAL A 135 11.97 8.91 27.97
C VAL A 135 11.15 9.49 29.11
N PHE A 136 9.82 9.35 29.05
CA PHE A 136 8.90 9.80 30.09
C PHE A 136 9.21 9.16 31.45
N PHE A 137 9.36 7.84 31.52
CA PHE A 137 9.65 7.18 32.81
C PHE A 137 11.04 7.48 33.36
N LYS A 138 12.03 7.73 32.50
CA LYS A 138 13.39 8.12 32.91
C LYS A 138 13.44 9.56 33.44
N HIS A 139 12.81 10.51 32.74
CA HIS A 139 12.99 11.93 33.01
C HIS A 139 11.85 12.58 33.81
N ALA A 140 10.64 12.03 33.80
CA ALA A 140 9.52 12.63 34.53
C ALA A 140 9.73 12.53 36.04
N ARG A 141 9.36 13.59 36.76
CA ARG A 141 9.25 13.60 38.23
C ARG A 141 8.21 12.58 38.67
N THR A 142 8.41 11.94 39.82
CA THR A 142 7.52 10.88 40.35
C THR A 142 6.06 11.32 40.48
N GLU A 143 5.83 12.61 40.75
CA GLU A 143 4.51 13.23 40.85
C GLU A 143 3.72 13.19 39.53
N TYR A 144 4.40 13.23 38.37
CA TYR A 144 3.75 13.21 37.06
C TYR A 144 3.63 11.83 36.43
N LYS A 145 4.19 10.77 37.04
CA LYS A 145 4.13 9.38 36.55
C LYS A 145 2.75 8.76 36.77
N THR A 146 1.72 9.43 36.27
CA THR A 146 0.32 9.06 36.40
C THR A 146 -0.12 8.26 35.18
N GLU A 147 -1.02 7.30 35.39
CA GLU A 147 -1.66 6.53 34.31
C GLU A 147 -2.33 7.45 33.28
N GLN A 148 -2.84 8.60 33.74
CA GLN A 148 -3.47 9.61 32.90
C GLN A 148 -2.54 10.18 31.83
N THR A 149 -1.26 10.43 32.15
CA THR A 149 -0.28 10.95 31.19
C THR A 149 0.12 9.90 30.17
N VAL A 150 0.27 8.63 30.58
CA VAL A 150 0.56 7.50 29.69
C VAL A 150 -0.56 7.29 28.68
N MET A 151 -1.82 7.37 29.12
CA MET A 151 -2.97 7.32 28.22
C MET A 151 -2.94 8.48 27.22
N MET A 152 -2.63 9.70 27.67
CA MET A 152 -2.53 10.88 26.80
C MET A 152 -1.45 10.71 25.71
N ILE A 153 -0.27 10.17 26.08
CA ILE A 153 0.79 9.83 25.11
C ILE A 153 0.28 8.83 24.07
N GLY A 154 -0.42 7.78 24.51
CA GLY A 154 -1.04 6.80 23.61
C GLY A 154 -1.99 7.45 22.61
N MET A 155 -2.87 8.35 23.08
CA MET A 155 -3.80 9.07 22.21
C MET A 155 -3.10 9.96 21.19
N ILE A 156 -2.00 10.62 21.56
CA ILE A 156 -1.19 11.44 20.64
C ILE A 156 -0.58 10.56 19.54
N VAL A 157 0.01 9.42 19.90
CA VAL A 157 0.59 8.49 18.91
C VAL A 157 -0.49 7.89 18.01
N CYS A 158 -1.63 7.48 18.56
CA CYS A 158 -2.77 6.98 17.77
C CYS A 158 -3.32 8.05 16.81
N THR A 159 -3.36 9.30 17.24
CA THR A 159 -3.81 10.43 16.40
C THR A 159 -2.81 10.69 15.27
N ALA A 160 -1.51 10.68 15.58
CA ALA A 160 -0.45 10.82 14.58
C ALA A 160 -0.47 9.66 13.55
N LEU A 161 -0.69 8.43 14.02
CA LEU A 161 -0.87 7.26 13.16
C LEU A 161 -2.10 7.44 12.27
N GLY A 162 -3.28 7.75 12.84
CA GLY A 162 -4.51 7.96 12.07
C GLY A 162 -4.38 9.06 11.01
N LEU A 163 -3.74 10.19 11.35
CA LEU A 163 -3.47 11.26 10.40
C LEU A 163 -2.51 10.81 9.29
N SER A 164 -1.47 10.04 9.62
CA SER A 164 -0.54 9.51 8.62
C SER A 164 -1.22 8.57 7.61
N LEU A 165 -2.15 7.72 8.06
CA LEU A 165 -2.94 6.84 7.19
C LEU A 165 -3.87 7.65 6.27
N LEU A 166 -4.47 8.73 6.77
CA LEU A 166 -5.29 9.65 5.96
C LEU A 166 -4.44 10.39 4.91
N CYS A 167 -3.25 10.88 5.30
CA CYS A 167 -2.34 11.55 4.36
C CYS A 167 -1.81 10.61 3.27
N ILE A 168 -1.70 9.31 3.53
CA ILE A 168 -1.27 8.31 2.54
C ILE A 168 -2.43 7.88 1.64
N SER A 169 -3.64 7.70 2.18
CA SER A 169 -4.79 7.19 1.41
C SER A 169 -5.26 8.12 0.29
N GLN A 170 -5.24 9.44 0.51
CA GLN A 170 -5.66 10.44 -0.47
C GLN A 170 -4.84 10.43 -1.78
N PRO A 171 -3.50 10.59 -1.74
CA PRO A 171 -2.70 10.55 -2.96
C PRO A 171 -2.66 9.16 -3.59
N LEU A 172 -2.73 8.07 -2.79
CA LEU A 172 -2.83 6.70 -3.31
C LEU A 172 -4.10 6.51 -4.14
N THR A 173 -5.24 7.00 -3.65
CA THR A 173 -6.53 6.96 -4.36
C THR A 173 -6.44 7.74 -5.67
N ASN A 174 -5.95 8.99 -5.61
CA ASN A 174 -5.84 9.85 -6.78
C ASN A 174 -4.92 9.27 -7.88
N GLN A 175 -3.77 8.71 -7.49
CA GLN A 175 -2.86 8.08 -8.44
C GLN A 175 -3.43 6.79 -9.04
N THR A 176 -4.12 5.99 -8.22
CA THR A 176 -4.75 4.75 -8.68
C THR A 176 -5.87 5.03 -9.69
N ILE A 177 -6.74 6.01 -9.42
CA ILE A 177 -7.82 6.40 -10.35
C ILE A 177 -7.24 6.87 -11.69
N ARG A 178 -6.21 7.74 -11.68
CA ARG A 178 -5.57 8.22 -12.92
C ARG A 178 -4.92 7.09 -13.70
N THR A 179 -4.20 6.20 -13.02
CA THR A 179 -3.56 5.05 -13.66
C THR A 179 -4.61 4.09 -14.23
N TYR A 180 -5.71 3.87 -13.50
CA TYR A 180 -6.84 3.08 -13.98
C TYR A 180 -7.46 3.68 -15.24
N THR A 181 -7.71 4.99 -15.27
CA THR A 181 -8.26 5.65 -16.46
C THR A 181 -7.31 5.59 -17.64
N ASP A 182 -6.00 5.73 -17.40
CA ASP A 182 -5.00 5.60 -18.44
C ASP A 182 -4.96 4.18 -19.00
N LEU A 183 -4.97 3.15 -18.15
CA LEU A 183 -4.99 1.75 -18.59
C LEU A 183 -6.27 1.36 -19.33
N PHE A 184 -7.42 1.88 -18.92
CA PHE A 184 -8.70 1.43 -19.44
C PHE A 184 -9.16 2.24 -20.66
N PHE A 185 -8.91 3.55 -20.69
CA PHE A 185 -9.43 4.44 -21.73
C PHE A 185 -8.34 5.02 -22.64
N ASN A 186 -7.11 5.20 -22.14
CA ASN A 186 -6.04 5.89 -22.87
C ASN A 186 -4.74 5.06 -22.92
N CYS A 187 -4.87 3.75 -23.10
CA CYS A 187 -3.75 2.83 -22.90
C CYS A 187 -2.59 3.05 -23.87
N ASP A 188 -2.87 3.63 -25.04
CA ASP A 188 -1.95 3.95 -26.12
C ASP A 188 -1.24 5.29 -25.91
N PHE A 189 -1.88 6.26 -25.26
CA PHE A 189 -1.34 7.61 -25.05
C PHE A 189 -0.90 7.88 -23.60
N GLY A 190 -1.23 7.00 -22.67
CA GLY A 190 -0.89 7.17 -21.26
C GLY A 190 0.62 7.22 -21.04
N ALA A 191 1.09 8.19 -20.24
CA ALA A 191 2.52 8.43 -20.05
C ALA A 191 3.31 7.21 -19.54
N LYS A 192 2.64 6.30 -18.82
CA LYS A 192 3.22 5.05 -18.29
C LYS A 192 2.92 3.82 -19.13
N THR A 193 1.87 3.86 -19.95
CA THR A 193 1.39 2.71 -20.75
C THR A 193 1.92 2.74 -22.17
N GLN A 194 2.16 3.93 -22.75
CA GLN A 194 2.61 4.11 -24.13
C GLN A 194 3.86 3.28 -24.46
N LYS A 195 4.94 3.40 -23.67
CA LYS A 195 6.18 2.65 -23.93
C LYS A 195 5.99 1.14 -23.82
N LEU A 196 5.10 0.71 -22.93
CA LEU A 196 4.77 -0.71 -22.76
C LEU A 196 3.97 -1.23 -23.95
N TYR A 197 3.03 -0.44 -24.47
CA TYR A 197 2.27 -0.74 -25.68
C TYR A 197 3.15 -0.79 -26.93
N GLU A 198 4.04 0.19 -27.12
CA GLU A 198 5.00 0.20 -28.24
C GLU A 198 5.88 -1.06 -28.22
N TYR A 199 6.38 -1.43 -27.04
CA TYR A 199 7.20 -2.63 -26.88
C TYR A 199 6.40 -3.93 -27.10
N GLU A 200 5.18 -4.02 -26.57
CA GLU A 200 4.29 -5.16 -26.79
C GLU A 200 3.97 -5.34 -28.28
N THR A 201 3.72 -4.24 -29.00
CA THR A 201 3.46 -4.25 -30.46
C THR A 201 4.65 -4.84 -31.21
N VAL A 202 5.88 -4.45 -30.87
CA VAL A 202 7.10 -5.01 -31.48
C VAL A 202 7.19 -6.52 -31.21
N LEU A 203 6.90 -6.97 -29.99
CA LEU A 203 6.91 -8.40 -29.66
C LEU A 203 5.83 -9.18 -30.42
N GLN A 204 4.64 -8.61 -30.61
CA GLN A 204 3.58 -9.22 -31.43
C GLN A 204 4.01 -9.32 -32.90
N LEU A 205 4.69 -8.32 -33.44
CA LEU A 205 5.24 -8.37 -34.81
C LEU A 205 6.30 -9.47 -34.96
N ILE A 206 7.14 -9.69 -33.94
CA ILE A 206 8.09 -10.82 -33.93
C ILE A 206 7.32 -12.15 -33.87
N ARG A 207 6.30 -12.25 -33.01
CA ARG A 207 5.46 -13.44 -32.85
C ARG A 207 4.68 -13.82 -34.12
N ALA A 208 4.31 -12.81 -34.92
CA ALA A 208 3.62 -13.00 -36.20
C ALA A 208 4.51 -13.60 -37.30
N ARG A 209 5.84 -13.61 -37.16
CA ARG A 209 6.75 -14.23 -38.13
C ARG A 209 6.54 -15.75 -38.17
N PRO A 210 6.59 -16.38 -39.36
CA PRO A 210 6.35 -17.82 -39.49
C PRO A 210 7.30 -18.67 -38.63
N ASP A 211 8.59 -18.32 -38.59
CA ASP A 211 9.62 -19.06 -37.83
C ASP A 211 9.41 -19.00 -36.30
N CYS A 212 8.75 -17.93 -35.82
CA CYS A 212 8.49 -17.70 -34.41
C CYS A 212 7.14 -18.29 -33.96
N ARG A 213 6.19 -18.47 -34.90
CA ARG A 213 4.84 -18.96 -34.60
C ARG A 213 4.85 -20.31 -33.90
N ASP A 214 5.78 -21.20 -34.29
CA ASP A 214 5.90 -22.54 -33.72
C ASP A 214 6.67 -22.59 -32.39
N LYS A 215 7.32 -21.49 -31.97
CA LYS A 215 8.06 -21.43 -30.70
C LYS A 215 7.11 -21.33 -29.50
N VAL A 216 7.57 -21.73 -28.31
CA VAL A 216 6.71 -21.65 -27.10
C VAL A 216 6.58 -20.21 -26.61
N SER A 217 7.68 -19.46 -26.66
CA SER A 217 7.81 -18.09 -26.16
C SER A 217 8.53 -17.23 -27.19
N VAL A 218 8.21 -15.93 -27.26
CA VAL A 218 8.94 -14.94 -28.07
C VAL A 218 10.41 -14.87 -27.71
N GLU A 219 10.79 -15.27 -26.50
CA GLU A 219 12.18 -15.33 -26.03
C GLU A 219 13.05 -16.28 -26.88
N GLN A 220 12.43 -17.24 -27.58
CA GLN A 220 13.12 -18.20 -28.45
C GLN A 220 13.19 -17.75 -29.92
N CYS A 221 12.63 -16.58 -30.23
CA CYS A 221 12.52 -16.11 -31.60
C CYS A 221 13.71 -15.22 -32.00
N ALA A 222 14.11 -15.31 -33.26
CA ALA A 222 15.21 -14.50 -33.78
C ALA A 222 14.82 -13.01 -33.78
N GLY A 223 15.69 -12.18 -33.21
CA GLY A 223 15.49 -10.73 -33.07
C GLY A 223 14.76 -10.30 -31.80
N PHE A 224 14.43 -11.23 -30.90
CA PHE A 224 13.98 -10.87 -29.56
C PHE A 224 15.10 -10.17 -28.78
N GLN A 225 14.80 -9.02 -28.20
CA GLN A 225 15.70 -8.27 -27.32
C GLN A 225 14.98 -7.98 -26.01
N ASP A 226 15.54 -8.46 -24.90
CA ASP A 226 14.98 -8.18 -23.58
C ASP A 226 15.14 -6.69 -23.22
N SER A 227 14.02 -6.00 -22.98
CA SER A 227 13.99 -4.62 -22.49
C SER A 227 13.35 -4.57 -21.10
N GLN A 228 14.18 -4.49 -20.07
CA GLN A 228 13.72 -4.30 -18.69
C GLN A 228 13.29 -2.85 -18.46
N PRO A 229 12.17 -2.57 -17.76
CA PRO A 229 11.33 -3.52 -17.00
C PRO A 229 10.15 -4.13 -17.78
N TYR A 230 10.03 -3.87 -19.08
CA TYR A 230 8.84 -4.19 -19.88
C TYR A 230 8.63 -5.68 -20.10
N THR A 231 9.68 -6.42 -20.48
CA THR A 231 9.58 -7.87 -20.72
C THR A 231 9.13 -8.61 -19.47
N GLY A 232 9.79 -8.35 -18.34
CA GLY A 232 9.47 -9.00 -17.06
C GLY A 232 8.04 -8.69 -16.64
N PHE A 233 7.57 -7.46 -16.87
CA PHE A 233 6.21 -7.07 -16.57
C PHE A 233 5.17 -7.76 -17.47
N LEU A 234 5.34 -7.75 -18.79
CA LEU A 234 4.42 -8.44 -19.72
C LEU A 234 4.34 -9.94 -19.44
N LYS A 235 5.49 -10.58 -19.15
CA LYS A 235 5.55 -11.98 -18.75
C LYS A 235 4.81 -12.24 -17.45
N ALA A 236 4.94 -11.35 -16.47
CA ALA A 236 4.21 -11.45 -15.20
C ALA A 236 2.69 -11.26 -15.39
N LEU A 237 2.26 -10.33 -16.26
CA LEU A 237 0.85 -10.13 -16.59
C LEU A 237 0.26 -11.40 -17.23
N GLU A 238 0.89 -11.93 -18.27
CA GLU A 238 0.42 -13.11 -18.99
C GLU A 238 0.33 -14.32 -18.05
N MET A 239 1.37 -14.58 -17.26
CA MET A 239 1.44 -15.76 -16.39
C MET A 239 0.52 -15.65 -15.16
N ARG A 240 0.40 -14.46 -14.55
CA ARG A 240 -0.41 -14.27 -13.32
C ARG A 240 -1.89 -14.10 -13.62
N TYR A 241 -2.24 -13.38 -14.69
CA TYR A 241 -3.63 -13.07 -15.03
C TYR A 241 -4.20 -13.89 -16.17
N GLN A 242 -3.41 -14.75 -16.81
CA GLN A 242 -3.88 -15.60 -17.90
C GLN A 242 -4.57 -14.77 -18.99
N CYS A 243 -3.86 -13.75 -19.45
CA CYS A 243 -4.32 -12.74 -20.40
C CYS A 243 -3.37 -12.66 -21.60
N SER A 244 -3.81 -12.05 -22.69
CA SER A 244 -3.03 -11.86 -23.91
C SER A 244 -3.30 -10.49 -24.53
N GLY A 245 -2.26 -9.90 -25.11
CA GLY A 245 -2.34 -8.58 -25.72
C GLY A 245 -2.35 -7.47 -24.69
N PHE A 246 -1.82 -6.30 -25.07
CA PHE A 246 -1.88 -5.09 -24.27
C PHE A 246 -2.36 -3.92 -25.12
N CYS A 247 -3.42 -3.24 -24.68
CA CYS A 247 -4.01 -2.10 -25.37
C CYS A 247 -4.53 -2.43 -26.79
N LEU A 248 -5.44 -3.41 -26.87
CA LEU A 248 -6.01 -3.84 -28.15
C LEU A 248 -6.98 -2.80 -28.70
N LYS A 249 -6.65 -2.23 -29.86
CA LYS A 249 -7.60 -1.47 -30.67
C LYS A 249 -8.28 -2.39 -31.67
N GLU A 250 -9.60 -2.35 -31.68
CA GLU A 250 -10.45 -3.12 -32.60
C GLU A 250 -10.10 -2.88 -34.09
N SER A 251 -9.45 -1.76 -34.40
CA SER A 251 -9.06 -1.35 -35.75
C SER A 251 -7.85 -2.06 -36.35
N VAL A 252 -7.03 -2.80 -35.58
CA VAL A 252 -5.82 -3.47 -36.11
C VAL A 252 -6.09 -4.91 -36.57
N LEU A 253 -7.29 -5.44 -36.32
CA LEU A 253 -7.74 -6.72 -36.89
C LEU A 253 -8.17 -6.57 -38.36
N LEU A 254 -7.43 -5.77 -39.15
CA LEU A 254 -7.63 -5.79 -40.59
C LEU A 254 -7.28 -7.21 -41.08
N PRO A 255 -8.19 -7.87 -41.81
CA PRO A 255 -7.98 -9.22 -42.27
C PRO A 255 -6.81 -9.21 -43.24
N PHE A 256 -5.65 -9.69 -42.80
CA PHE A 256 -4.52 -10.00 -43.68
C PHE A 256 -4.87 -11.05 -44.76
N GLY A 257 -6.09 -11.61 -44.75
CA GLY A 257 -6.61 -12.47 -45.80
C GLY A 257 -7.48 -11.71 -46.80
N ASN A 258 -6.87 -11.03 -47.78
CA ASN A 258 -7.33 -10.97 -49.18
C ASN A 258 -6.59 -9.97 -50.10
N LEU A 259 -5.38 -9.50 -49.76
CA LEU A 259 -4.55 -8.77 -50.73
C LEU A 259 -3.84 -9.67 -51.77
N THR A 260 -4.30 -10.92 -51.97
CA THR A 260 -3.64 -11.88 -52.87
C THR A 260 -4.11 -11.88 -54.33
N ASN A 261 -5.09 -11.07 -54.75
CA ASN A 261 -5.58 -11.09 -56.15
C ASN A 261 -5.53 -9.73 -56.89
N ALA A 262 -4.48 -8.94 -56.68
CA ALA A 262 -4.10 -7.87 -57.62
C ALA A 262 -2.70 -8.14 -58.17
N SER A 263 -2.62 -9.18 -59.00
CA SER A 263 -1.48 -9.48 -59.87
C SER A 263 -1.33 -8.39 -60.93
N GLY A 264 -0.65 -7.30 -60.56
CA GLY A 264 -0.05 -6.35 -61.49
C GLY A 264 1.46 -6.59 -61.51
N SER A 265 1.92 -7.32 -62.52
CA SER A 265 3.32 -7.63 -62.78
C SER A 265 4.19 -6.36 -62.83
N ALA A 266 5.06 -6.18 -61.84
CA ALA A 266 6.19 -5.25 -61.93
C ALA A 266 7.43 -5.94 -61.40
N ASN A 267 8.34 -6.26 -62.32
CA ASN A 267 9.71 -6.68 -62.04
C ASN A 267 10.36 -5.64 -61.12
N PHE A 268 10.75 -6.04 -59.92
CA PHE A 268 11.66 -5.24 -59.10
C PHE A 268 12.93 -6.04 -58.82
N THR A 269 13.99 -5.55 -59.44
CA THR A 269 15.38 -5.97 -59.27
C THR A 269 15.85 -5.79 -57.83
N GLU A 270 16.54 -6.83 -57.39
CA GLU A 270 17.35 -6.98 -56.19
C GLU A 270 18.20 -5.74 -55.88
N ALA A 271 17.93 -5.10 -54.74
CA ALA A 271 18.79 -4.06 -54.16
C ALA A 271 18.98 -4.30 -52.66
N SER A 272 20.26 -4.35 -52.31
CA SER A 272 20.91 -4.52 -51.01
C SER A 272 20.20 -3.96 -49.77
N VAL A 273 20.19 -4.80 -48.73
CA VAL A 273 19.81 -4.53 -47.33
C VAL A 273 20.69 -3.43 -46.71
N PRO A 274 20.13 -2.31 -46.20
CA PRO A 274 20.83 -1.45 -45.26
C PRO A 274 20.59 -1.90 -43.81
N ASN A 275 21.68 -1.88 -43.05
CA ASN A 275 21.82 -2.25 -41.65
C ASN A 275 20.92 -1.41 -40.72
N ALA A 276 20.12 -2.06 -39.86
CA ALA A 276 19.20 -1.43 -38.93
C ALA A 276 19.90 -0.99 -37.61
N THR A 277 20.80 -0.01 -37.68
CA THR A 277 21.54 0.48 -36.50
C THR A 277 21.46 1.99 -36.24
N SER A 278 20.62 2.76 -36.94
CA SER A 278 20.65 4.23 -36.85
C SER A 278 19.29 4.91 -36.63
N MET A 279 18.43 4.39 -35.75
CA MET A 279 17.12 4.99 -35.44
C MET A 279 16.87 5.33 -33.95
N ILE A 280 17.91 5.70 -33.20
CA ILE A 280 17.76 6.16 -31.79
C ILE A 280 18.00 7.67 -31.60
N GLU A 281 18.46 8.44 -32.60
CA GLU A 281 18.95 9.82 -32.34
C GLU A 281 18.02 10.97 -32.76
N ALA A 282 16.74 10.73 -33.07
CA ALA A 282 15.81 11.77 -33.53
C ALA A 282 14.67 12.15 -32.56
N SER A 283 14.81 11.85 -31.26
CA SER A 283 13.81 12.22 -30.22
C SER A 283 14.36 13.08 -29.07
N SER A 284 15.51 13.74 -29.28
CA SER A 284 16.23 14.47 -28.21
C SER A 284 15.79 15.95 -28.03
N THR A 285 15.06 16.55 -28.97
CA THR A 285 14.77 18.01 -28.92
C THR A 285 13.45 18.41 -28.27
N ARG A 286 12.51 17.48 -28.00
CA ARG A 286 11.26 17.79 -27.26
C ARG A 286 11.33 17.56 -25.75
N GLY A 287 12.38 16.91 -25.24
CA GLY A 287 12.54 16.60 -23.82
C GLY A 287 12.89 17.81 -22.93
N ARG A 288 13.55 18.85 -23.46
CA ARG A 288 14.08 19.96 -22.65
C ARG A 288 13.03 20.98 -22.18
N LEU A 289 11.91 21.11 -22.89
CA LEU A 289 10.85 22.05 -22.49
C LEU A 289 9.96 21.48 -21.37
N ALA A 290 9.75 20.17 -21.36
CA ALA A 290 8.98 19.48 -20.33
C ALA A 290 9.70 19.49 -18.98
N THR A 291 11.03 19.32 -18.94
CA THR A 291 11.81 19.37 -17.68
C THR A 291 11.88 20.79 -17.10
N ALA A 292 11.92 21.83 -17.95
CA ALA A 292 11.91 23.22 -17.49
C ALA A 292 10.57 23.61 -16.84
N LEU A 293 9.44 23.22 -17.44
CA LEU A 293 8.10 23.45 -16.88
C LEU A 293 7.83 22.65 -15.60
N GLN A 294 8.39 21.45 -15.48
CA GLN A 294 8.25 20.64 -14.26
C GLN A 294 9.06 21.21 -13.09
N SER A 295 10.20 21.89 -13.37
CA SER A 295 10.98 22.57 -12.32
C SER A 295 10.31 23.84 -11.77
N LEU A 296 9.47 24.51 -12.58
CA LEU A 296 8.67 25.67 -12.16
C LEU A 296 7.42 25.29 -11.34
N ALA A 297 6.82 24.13 -11.60
CA ALA A 297 5.68 23.65 -10.81
C ALA A 297 6.07 23.23 -9.38
N SER A 298 7.30 22.77 -9.16
CA SER A 298 7.78 22.33 -7.83
C SER A 298 8.19 23.46 -6.89
N ARG A 299 8.48 24.67 -7.40
CA ARG A 299 8.82 25.83 -6.53
C ARG A 299 7.60 26.54 -5.96
N HIS A 300 6.41 26.35 -6.53
CA HIS A 300 5.20 27.04 -6.07
C HIS A 300 4.36 26.25 -5.06
N SER A 301 4.75 24.99 -4.74
CA SER A 301 4.00 24.10 -3.84
C SER A 301 4.40 24.21 -2.36
N LEU A 302 5.53 24.86 -2.03
CA LEU A 302 6.05 24.92 -0.67
C LEU A 302 5.56 26.12 0.16
N HIS A 303 4.76 27.02 -0.43
CA HIS A 303 4.23 28.21 0.26
C HIS A 303 2.69 28.21 0.45
N ARG A 304 1.99 27.11 0.12
CA ARG A 304 0.51 27.04 0.20
C ARG A 304 -0.03 25.97 1.16
N LEU A 305 0.81 25.43 2.05
CA LEU A 305 0.40 24.45 3.06
C LEU A 305 0.03 25.07 4.42
N GLU A 306 -0.02 26.40 4.54
CA GLU A 306 -0.29 27.07 5.83
C GLU A 306 -1.59 27.90 5.87
N SER A 307 -2.46 27.85 4.84
CA SER A 307 -3.64 28.74 4.78
C SER A 307 -4.97 28.12 4.33
N VAL A 308 -5.15 26.81 4.42
CA VAL A 308 -6.47 26.17 4.20
C VAL A 308 -6.83 25.27 5.38
N SER A 309 -7.12 25.90 6.52
CA SER A 309 -7.84 25.29 7.64
C SER A 309 -8.79 26.32 8.25
N ALA A 310 -9.68 26.87 7.42
CA ALA A 310 -10.89 27.55 7.87
C ALA A 310 -11.76 27.82 6.63
N GLN A 311 -12.73 26.94 6.39
CA GLN A 311 -14.04 27.17 5.76
C GLN A 311 -14.48 25.93 4.98
N GLY A 312 -15.66 25.40 5.30
CA GLY A 312 -16.39 24.51 4.40
C GLY A 312 -17.03 23.28 5.02
N GLU A 313 -17.53 23.36 6.24
CA GLU A 313 -18.56 22.45 6.73
C GLU A 313 -19.92 23.08 6.38
N LEU A 314 -20.59 22.62 5.32
CA LEU A 314 -22.05 22.65 5.22
C LEU A 314 -22.56 21.75 4.07
N SER A 315 -23.43 20.82 4.46
CA SER A 315 -24.48 20.19 3.62
C SER A 315 -24.07 19.12 2.60
N VAL A 316 -24.12 17.86 3.04
CA VAL A 316 -24.44 16.72 2.15
C VAL A 316 -25.52 15.88 2.83
N GLU A 317 -26.75 16.38 2.78
CA GLU A 317 -27.95 15.60 3.08
C GLU A 317 -29.13 16.10 2.22
N HIS A 318 -29.07 15.94 0.89
CA HIS A 318 -30.28 15.90 0.04
C HIS A 318 -29.95 15.52 -1.40
N THR A 319 -29.97 14.23 -1.76
CA THR A 319 -30.17 13.86 -3.17
C THR A 319 -30.85 12.49 -3.27
N GLN A 320 -32.11 12.43 -2.86
CA GLN A 320 -32.96 11.30 -3.23
C GLN A 320 -34.46 11.67 -3.23
N GLU A 321 -34.88 12.72 -3.95
CA GLU A 321 -36.30 12.87 -4.30
C GLU A 321 -36.63 13.90 -5.41
N VAL A 322 -36.10 13.77 -6.63
CA VAL A 322 -36.70 14.47 -7.79
C VAL A 322 -36.59 13.63 -9.07
N VAL A 323 -37.40 12.57 -9.15
CA VAL A 323 -37.83 11.98 -10.44
C VAL A 323 -39.34 11.81 -10.35
N LYS A 324 -40.08 12.90 -10.56
CA LYS A 324 -41.52 12.93 -10.90
C LYS A 324 -41.96 14.38 -11.11
N ARG A 325 -41.94 14.82 -12.37
CA ARG A 325 -42.76 15.88 -13.01
C ARG A 325 -41.93 16.66 -14.02
N ALA A 326 -42.07 16.31 -15.29
CA ALA A 326 -41.97 17.25 -16.41
C ALA A 326 -42.61 16.61 -17.66
N ASP A 327 -43.92 16.34 -17.57
CA ASP A 327 -44.79 16.27 -18.75
C ASP A 327 -45.53 17.60 -18.81
N ALA A 328 -45.26 18.39 -19.85
CA ALA A 328 -46.14 19.37 -20.51
C ALA A 328 -45.29 20.45 -21.20
N GLY A 329 -45.41 20.57 -22.53
CA GLY A 329 -44.89 21.75 -23.23
C GLY A 329 -44.55 21.53 -24.70
N LEU A 330 -45.53 21.14 -25.51
CA LEU A 330 -45.48 21.29 -26.96
C LEU A 330 -45.39 22.78 -27.34
N SER A 331 -44.50 23.12 -28.28
CA SER A 331 -44.84 24.07 -29.34
C SER A 331 -44.02 23.83 -30.62
N PRO A 332 -44.58 24.17 -31.79
CA PRO A 332 -44.20 23.59 -33.07
C PRO A 332 -43.59 24.65 -34.00
N LEU A 333 -42.32 24.55 -34.40
CA LEU A 333 -41.81 25.18 -35.63
C LEU A 333 -40.30 24.95 -35.78
N GLN A 334 -39.91 23.86 -36.44
CA GLN A 334 -38.66 23.88 -37.21
C GLN A 334 -38.72 22.91 -38.39
N LYS A 335 -39.37 23.44 -39.43
CA LYS A 335 -39.12 23.30 -40.86
C LYS A 335 -37.89 22.46 -41.26
N GLU A 336 -38.21 21.31 -41.86
CA GLU A 336 -37.58 20.66 -43.01
C GLU A 336 -36.10 20.99 -43.31
N MET A 337 -35.21 20.07 -42.94
CA MET A 337 -33.95 19.86 -43.66
C MET A 337 -33.79 18.36 -43.90
N THR A 338 -34.21 17.92 -45.09
CA THR A 338 -34.13 16.55 -45.57
C THR A 338 -32.67 16.18 -45.86
N ILE A 339 -32.05 15.48 -44.92
CA ILE A 339 -30.75 14.82 -45.09
C ILE A 339 -31.02 13.43 -45.70
N PRO A 340 -30.32 13.02 -46.78
CA PRO A 340 -30.50 11.71 -47.38
C PRO A 340 -30.17 10.61 -46.37
N ARG A 341 -31.16 9.76 -46.12
CA ARG A 341 -31.13 8.58 -45.26
C ARG A 341 -30.23 7.53 -45.90
N SER A 342 -28.94 7.53 -45.55
CA SER A 342 -28.12 6.33 -45.72
C SER A 342 -28.67 5.25 -44.80
N GLU A 343 -28.89 4.06 -45.34
CA GLU A 343 -29.30 2.88 -44.60
C GLU A 343 -28.41 2.72 -43.36
N PRO A 344 -28.98 2.58 -42.15
CA PRO A 344 -28.18 2.26 -40.99
C PRO A 344 -27.59 0.87 -41.22
N ASP A 345 -26.29 0.84 -41.56
CA ASP A 345 -25.47 -0.36 -41.49
C ASP A 345 -25.85 -1.09 -40.22
N THR A 346 -26.33 -2.31 -40.41
CA THR A 346 -26.70 -3.29 -39.40
C THR A 346 -25.90 -3.04 -38.14
N GLN A 347 -26.54 -2.43 -37.13
CA GLN A 347 -25.98 -2.31 -35.79
C GLN A 347 -25.57 -3.72 -35.38
N SER A 348 -24.27 -4.02 -35.49
CA SER A 348 -23.69 -5.18 -34.84
C SER A 348 -24.09 -5.02 -33.39
N VAL A 349 -24.97 -5.90 -32.92
CA VAL A 349 -25.35 -5.98 -31.53
C VAL A 349 -24.04 -6.19 -30.78
N TYR A 350 -23.48 -5.08 -30.27
CA TYR A 350 -22.30 -5.08 -29.43
C TYR A 350 -22.71 -5.90 -28.21
N THR A 351 -22.32 -7.17 -28.23
CA THR A 351 -22.35 -8.00 -27.04
C THR A 351 -21.06 -7.62 -26.31
N PRO A 352 -21.11 -6.77 -25.27
CA PRO A 352 -19.91 -6.39 -24.54
C PRO A 352 -19.22 -7.67 -24.05
N GLY A 353 -18.03 -7.95 -24.57
CA GLY A 353 -17.19 -9.06 -24.10
C GLY A 353 -16.75 -10.11 -25.12
N ILE A 354 -17.14 -10.02 -26.41
CA ILE A 354 -16.66 -10.96 -27.44
C ILE A 354 -15.89 -10.21 -28.53
N ILE A 355 -14.63 -9.85 -28.23
CA ILE A 355 -13.67 -9.48 -29.27
C ILE A 355 -13.22 -10.81 -29.90
N ASN A 356 -13.64 -11.07 -31.14
CA ASN A 356 -13.50 -12.39 -31.76
C ASN A 356 -12.05 -12.82 -32.01
N ASN A 357 -11.08 -11.90 -31.96
CA ASN A 357 -9.65 -12.21 -32.12
C ASN A 357 -8.81 -11.50 -31.06
N TYR A 358 -8.29 -12.28 -30.10
CA TYR A 358 -7.18 -11.84 -29.24
C TYR A 358 -5.86 -12.21 -29.93
N PRO A 359 -4.80 -11.40 -29.78
CA PRO A 359 -3.50 -11.79 -30.30
C PRO A 359 -3.00 -13.05 -29.56
N PRO A 360 -2.13 -13.85 -30.18
CA PRO A 360 -1.49 -14.96 -29.49
C PRO A 360 -0.71 -14.46 -28.27
N THR A 361 -0.60 -15.30 -27.24
CA THR A 361 0.27 -15.05 -26.10
C THR A 361 1.73 -14.96 -26.52
N LEU A 362 2.49 -14.13 -25.81
CA LEU A 362 3.89 -13.85 -26.09
C LEU A 362 4.79 -14.89 -25.42
N PHE A 363 4.54 -15.24 -24.16
CA PHE A 363 5.45 -16.06 -23.35
C PHE A 363 4.99 -17.51 -23.15
N SER A 364 3.81 -17.84 -23.67
CA SER A 364 3.21 -19.17 -23.62
C SER A 364 2.52 -19.54 -24.94
N ARG A 365 2.00 -20.77 -25.01
CA ARG A 365 1.13 -21.26 -26.11
C ARG A 365 -0.35 -21.22 -25.75
N ALA A 366 -0.72 -20.62 -24.62
CA ALA A 366 -2.11 -20.55 -24.21
C ALA A 366 -2.87 -19.54 -25.08
N ASN A 367 -4.14 -19.80 -25.42
CA ASN A 367 -4.95 -18.83 -26.15
C ASN A 367 -5.93 -18.15 -25.18
N TYR A 368 -5.40 -17.25 -24.36
CA TYR A 368 -6.20 -16.50 -23.40
C TYR A 368 -7.14 -15.54 -24.13
N LYS A 369 -8.41 -15.47 -23.71
CA LYS A 369 -9.44 -14.61 -24.33
C LYS A 369 -9.75 -13.39 -23.47
N VAL A 370 -8.71 -12.83 -22.87
CA VAL A 370 -8.79 -11.79 -21.87
C VAL A 370 -7.63 -10.84 -22.11
N SER A 371 -7.91 -9.54 -22.22
CA SER A 371 -6.85 -8.56 -22.46
C SER A 371 -6.07 -8.24 -21.18
N CYS A 372 -4.75 -8.07 -21.31
CA CYS A 372 -3.92 -7.82 -20.13
C CYS A 372 -4.11 -6.42 -19.55
N GLU A 373 -4.39 -5.40 -20.36
CA GLU A 373 -4.70 -4.06 -19.85
C GLU A 373 -6.00 -4.05 -19.05
N GLY A 374 -7.02 -4.80 -19.49
CA GLY A 374 -8.29 -4.93 -18.78
C GLY A 374 -8.14 -5.61 -17.41
N GLN A 375 -7.36 -6.70 -17.34
CA GLN A 375 -7.07 -7.37 -16.07
C GLN A 375 -6.21 -6.51 -15.14
N ALA A 376 -5.18 -5.86 -15.67
CA ALA A 376 -4.35 -4.94 -14.90
C ALA A 376 -5.17 -3.78 -14.32
N ALA A 377 -6.03 -3.15 -15.13
CA ALA A 377 -6.94 -2.10 -14.69
C ALA A 377 -7.90 -2.60 -13.59
N ARG A 378 -8.46 -3.80 -13.77
CA ARG A 378 -9.34 -4.44 -12.78
C ARG A 378 -8.64 -4.63 -11.44
N VAL A 379 -7.42 -5.15 -11.44
CA VAL A 379 -6.62 -5.35 -10.23
C VAL A 379 -6.36 -4.02 -9.53
N LEU A 380 -5.95 -2.97 -10.26
CA LEU A 380 -5.77 -1.65 -9.65
C LEU A 380 -7.06 -1.10 -9.05
N LYS A 381 -8.19 -1.25 -9.75
CA LYS A 381 -9.49 -0.76 -9.27
C LYS A 381 -9.96 -1.48 -8.01
N TYR A 382 -9.82 -2.80 -7.94
CA TYR A 382 -10.39 -3.57 -6.85
C TYR A 382 -9.43 -3.87 -5.71
N GLU A 383 -8.12 -3.89 -5.95
CA GLU A 383 -7.14 -4.12 -4.89
C GLU A 383 -6.59 -2.80 -4.35
N ALA A 384 -6.07 -1.93 -5.22
CA ALA A 384 -5.39 -0.72 -4.77
C ALA A 384 -6.36 0.35 -4.23
N LEU A 385 -7.53 0.54 -4.86
CA LEU A 385 -8.54 1.45 -4.30
C LEU A 385 -9.20 0.90 -3.04
N ASP A 386 -9.35 -0.42 -2.92
CA ASP A 386 -9.92 -1.02 -1.72
C ASP A 386 -8.98 -0.83 -0.53
N VAL A 387 -7.68 -1.10 -0.72
CA VAL A 387 -6.65 -0.79 0.28
C VAL A 387 -6.67 0.69 0.64
N ALA A 388 -6.70 1.60 -0.35
CA ALA A 388 -6.75 3.04 -0.07
C ALA A 388 -8.00 3.44 0.73
N ARG A 389 -9.15 2.83 0.44
CA ARG A 389 -10.41 3.06 1.16
C ARG A 389 -10.37 2.51 2.58
N VAL A 390 -9.82 1.31 2.78
CA VAL A 390 -9.64 0.71 4.11
C VAL A 390 -8.75 1.60 4.97
N LEU A 391 -7.61 2.04 4.44
CA LEU A 391 -6.70 2.98 5.13
C LEU A 391 -7.37 4.30 5.49
N TYR A 392 -8.21 4.83 4.59
CA TYR A 392 -8.96 6.05 4.85
C TYR A 392 -9.95 5.87 6.00
N ILE A 393 -10.75 4.79 5.98
CA ILE A 393 -11.74 4.49 7.01
C ILE A 393 -11.05 4.20 8.35
N GLU A 394 -9.96 3.44 8.36
CA GLU A 394 -9.18 3.13 9.55
C GLU A 394 -8.57 4.40 10.15
N GLY A 395 -7.94 5.24 9.32
CA GLY A 395 -7.40 6.53 9.77
C GLY A 395 -8.49 7.44 10.36
N LEU A 396 -9.66 7.50 9.71
CA LEU A 396 -10.81 8.26 10.21
C LEU A 396 -11.35 7.70 11.54
N ALA A 397 -11.42 6.37 11.68
CA ALA A 397 -11.85 5.72 12.91
C ALA A 397 -10.87 5.98 14.07
N LEU A 398 -9.56 5.96 13.81
CA LEU A 398 -8.54 6.33 14.80
C LEU A 398 -8.69 7.77 15.26
N LEU A 399 -8.92 8.72 14.35
CA LEU A 399 -9.18 10.12 14.74
C LEU A 399 -10.49 10.29 15.51
N PHE A 400 -11.56 9.65 15.05
CA PHE A 400 -12.86 9.74 15.71
C PHE A 400 -12.81 9.19 17.14
N THR A 401 -12.17 8.03 17.33
CA THR A 401 -11.99 7.44 18.66
C THR A 401 -11.12 8.33 19.56
N THR A 402 -10.10 9.01 19.03
CA THR A 402 -9.27 9.91 19.85
C THR A 402 -10.00 11.17 20.29
N VAL A 403 -10.83 11.74 19.41
CA VAL A 403 -11.72 12.85 19.74
C VAL A 403 -12.77 12.43 20.76
N ALA A 404 -13.42 11.28 20.56
CA ALA A 404 -14.45 10.77 21.47
C ALA A 404 -13.90 10.55 22.89
N VAL A 405 -12.73 9.91 23.03
CA VAL A 405 -12.07 9.71 24.34
C VAL A 405 -11.72 11.06 24.98
N SER A 406 -11.32 12.06 24.20
CA SER A 406 -11.00 13.40 24.70
C SER A 406 -12.25 14.13 25.20
N ILE A 407 -13.38 14.05 24.49
CA ILE A 407 -14.67 14.63 24.91
C ILE A 407 -15.14 13.96 26.21
N VAL A 408 -15.13 12.63 26.26
CA VAL A 408 -15.53 11.85 27.45
C VAL A 408 -14.68 12.23 28.68
N LYS A 409 -13.41 12.59 28.47
CA LYS A 409 -12.53 13.07 29.54
C LYS A 409 -12.86 14.49 29.99
N ILE A 410 -13.26 15.37 29.07
CA ILE A 410 -13.61 16.78 29.37
C ILE A 410 -14.98 16.87 30.06
N THR A 411 -15.96 16.07 29.65
CA THR A 411 -17.33 16.16 30.18
C THR A 411 -17.48 15.67 31.62
N GLY A 412 -16.40 15.18 32.26
CA GLY A 412 -16.44 14.78 33.67
C GLY A 412 -17.35 13.59 33.96
N PHE A 413 -17.90 12.93 32.94
CA PHE A 413 -18.81 11.79 33.08
C PHE A 413 -18.17 10.57 33.77
N PHE A 414 -16.83 10.55 33.86
CA PHE A 414 -16.09 9.65 34.74
C PHE A 414 -15.91 10.27 36.12
N ASP A 415 -17.01 10.37 36.87
CA ASP A 415 -16.95 10.48 38.32
C ASP A 415 -16.42 9.11 38.84
N LYS A 416 -15.09 9.01 38.95
CA LYS A 416 -14.26 7.79 39.03
C LYS A 416 -14.65 6.77 40.10
N SER A 417 -15.54 7.10 41.03
CA SER A 417 -15.85 6.26 42.19
C SER A 417 -16.94 5.20 41.94
N LYS A 418 -17.88 5.43 41.02
CA LYS A 418 -19.07 4.56 40.90
C LYS A 418 -18.98 3.50 39.80
N VAL A 419 -18.42 3.82 38.64
CA VAL A 419 -18.39 2.89 37.50
C VAL A 419 -17.34 1.79 37.66
N PHE A 420 -16.15 2.12 38.17
CA PHE A 420 -15.08 1.12 38.35
C PHE A 420 -15.42 0.09 39.44
N LYS A 421 -16.12 0.52 40.50
CA LYS A 421 -16.70 -0.39 41.52
C LYS A 421 -17.79 -1.31 40.94
N SER A 422 -18.52 -0.84 39.92
CA SER A 422 -19.57 -1.63 39.26
C SER A 422 -19.00 -2.65 38.27
N VAL A 423 -17.97 -2.28 37.50
CA VAL A 423 -17.38 -3.17 36.47
C VAL A 423 -16.47 -4.23 37.06
N LEU A 424 -15.71 -3.92 38.11
CA LEU A 424 -14.79 -4.91 38.70
C LEU A 424 -15.47 -5.90 39.62
N GLY A 425 -16.75 -5.74 39.94
CA GLY A 425 -17.50 -6.72 40.73
C GLY A 425 -16.74 -7.21 41.95
N THR A 426 -15.92 -6.35 42.58
CA THR A 426 -15.24 -6.71 43.81
C THR A 426 -16.31 -6.71 44.88
N SER A 427 -16.99 -7.86 45.02
CA SER A 427 -17.75 -8.20 46.20
C SER A 427 -16.85 -7.86 47.37
N ASP A 428 -17.27 -6.91 48.20
CA ASP A 428 -16.61 -6.58 49.45
C ASP A 428 -16.36 -7.89 50.20
N VAL A 429 -15.12 -8.40 50.11
CA VAL A 429 -14.65 -9.48 50.97
C VAL A 429 -14.56 -8.81 52.33
N LYS A 430 -15.67 -8.91 53.06
CA LYS A 430 -15.88 -8.46 54.43
C LYS A 430 -14.69 -8.96 55.24
N ARG A 431 -13.73 -8.08 55.52
CA ARG A 431 -12.59 -8.42 56.37
C ARG A 431 -13.15 -8.97 57.68
N PRO A 432 -12.78 -10.20 58.12
CA PRO A 432 -13.19 -10.71 59.40
C PRO A 432 -12.69 -9.73 60.47
N LYS A 433 -13.61 -9.29 61.34
CA LYS A 433 -13.25 -8.48 62.50
C LYS A 433 -12.28 -9.32 63.34
N GLU A 434 -11.04 -8.87 63.46
CA GLU A 434 -10.13 -9.40 64.47
C GLU A 434 -10.80 -9.21 65.84
N VAL A 435 -11.11 -10.33 66.47
CA VAL A 435 -11.47 -10.40 67.87
C VAL A 435 -10.17 -10.20 68.62
N ILE A 436 -9.96 -8.99 69.14
CA ILE A 436 -8.93 -8.71 70.13
C ILE A 436 -9.38 -9.41 71.41
N LEU A 437 -8.62 -10.43 71.82
CA LEU A 437 -8.76 -11.16 73.08
C LEU A 437 -7.79 -10.59 74.10
#